data_AF-A0AA40I8M9-F1
#
_entry.id   AF-A0AA40I8M9-F1
#
_cell.length_a   1.000
_cell.length_b   1.000
_cell.length_c   1.000
_cell.angle_alpha   90.00
_cell.angle_beta   90.00
_cell.angle_gamma   90.00
#
_symmetry.space_group_name_H-M   'P 1'
#
loop_
_entity.id
_entity.type
_entity.pdbx_description
1 polymer ?
#
loop_
_entity_poly.entity_id
_entity_poly.type
_entity_poly.pdbx_seq_one_letter_code
_entity_poly.pdbx_strand_id
1 'polypeptide(L)'
;MCRKRDAILDALESLTADELKKFKLKLGAAPLRRGFRHIPRGELEKLDAVDLTDRLVAFYREDYGAEVTAAVLRGMGMQEAAARLLGAA
;
A
#
# COMPACT_ATOMS: atom_id res chain seq x y z
N MET A 1 -11.28 15.87 -0.29
CA MET A 1 -11.61 14.62 0.41
C MET A 1 -10.88 13.50 -0.31
N CYS A 2 -9.81 12.97 0.28
CA CYS A 2 -8.86 12.08 -0.38
C CYS A 2 -9.41 10.65 -0.47
N ARG A 3 -10.39 10.41 -1.36
CA ARG A 3 -11.05 9.09 -1.52
C ARG A 3 -10.06 7.94 -1.70
N LYS A 4 -8.93 8.19 -2.37
CA LYS A 4 -7.91 7.17 -2.63
C LYS A 4 -7.09 6.83 -1.39
N ARG A 5 -6.76 7.83 -0.56
CA ARG A 5 -6.07 7.60 0.71
C ARG A 5 -6.93 6.75 1.64
N ASP A 6 -8.19 7.13 1.84
CA ASP A 6 -9.12 6.36 2.66
C ASP A 6 -9.31 4.93 2.14
N ALA A 7 -9.42 4.74 0.81
CA ALA A 7 -9.53 3.40 0.23
C ALA A 7 -8.25 2.55 0.42
N ILE A 8 -7.06 3.17 0.38
CA ILE A 8 -5.80 2.48 0.71
C ILE A 8 -5.77 2.12 2.19
N LEU A 9 -6.18 3.04 3.06
CA LEU A 9 -6.21 2.83 4.49
C LEU A 9 -7.16 1.69 4.87
N ASP A 10 -8.40 1.72 4.39
CA ASP A 10 -9.40 0.67 4.62
C ASP A 10 -8.89 -0.71 4.14
N ALA A 11 -8.27 -0.74 2.95
CA ALA A 11 -7.66 -1.96 2.44
C ALA A 11 -6.51 -2.47 3.32
N LEU A 12 -5.72 -1.57 3.93
CA LEU A 12 -4.63 -1.93 4.84
C LEU A 12 -5.13 -2.29 6.25
N GLU A 13 -6.19 -1.65 6.76
CA GLU A 13 -6.82 -1.99 8.04
C GLU A 13 -7.58 -3.32 7.96
N SER A 14 -8.07 -3.68 6.77
CA SER A 14 -8.63 -5.00 6.51
C SER A 14 -7.58 -6.12 6.51
N LEU A 15 -6.28 -5.79 6.51
CA LEU A 15 -5.20 -6.78 6.63
C LEU A 15 -4.94 -7.11 8.10
N THR A 16 -4.68 -8.38 8.37
CA THR A 16 -4.16 -8.78 9.68
C THR A 16 -2.72 -8.27 9.88
N ALA A 17 -2.26 -8.17 11.13
CA ALA A 17 -0.89 -7.72 11.42
C ALA A 17 0.21 -8.55 10.70
N ASP A 18 -0.03 -9.85 10.49
CA ASP A 18 0.88 -10.74 9.77
C ASP A 18 0.91 -10.44 8.26
N GLU A 19 -0.27 -10.17 7.68
CA GLU A 19 -0.39 -9.74 6.30
C GLU A 19 0.18 -8.34 6.08
N LEU A 20 -0.07 -7.40 6.99
CA LEU A 20 0.52 -6.06 6.92
C LEU A 20 2.06 -6.14 6.94
N LYS A 21 2.63 -7.08 7.71
CA LYS A 21 4.08 -7.34 7.74
C LYS A 21 4.60 -7.91 6.42
N LYS A 22 3.88 -8.85 5.81
CA LYS A 22 4.19 -9.38 4.46
C LYS A 22 4.01 -8.32 3.37
N PHE A 23 3.01 -7.46 3.51
CA PHE A 23 2.73 -6.34 2.60
C PHE A 23 3.90 -5.37 2.60
N LYS A 24 4.36 -4.94 3.79
CA LYS A 24 5.56 -4.10 3.95
C LYS A 24 6.79 -4.74 3.32
N LEU A 25 6.98 -6.05 3.49
CA LEU A 25 8.11 -6.78 2.93
C LEU A 25 8.04 -6.85 1.40
N LYS A 26 6.87 -7.16 0.84
CA LYS A 26 6.65 -7.16 -0.60
C LYS A 26 6.71 -5.76 -1.19
N LEU A 27 6.22 -4.73 -0.51
CA LEU A 27 6.31 -3.34 -0.97
C LEU A 27 7.77 -2.87 -1.03
N GLY A 28 8.57 -3.22 -0.03
CA GLY A 28 10.01 -2.96 -0.02
C GLY A 28 10.79 -3.74 -1.11
N ALA A 29 10.26 -4.88 -1.57
CA ALA A 29 10.86 -5.72 -2.61
C ALA A 29 10.17 -5.60 -3.98
N ALA A 30 9.06 -4.89 -4.09
CA ALA A 30 8.25 -4.80 -5.30
C ALA A 30 8.95 -3.88 -6.30
N PRO A 31 9.01 -4.26 -7.59
CA PRO A 31 9.65 -3.43 -8.59
C PRO A 31 8.90 -2.09 -8.72
N LEU A 32 9.50 -1.03 -8.18
CA LEU A 32 9.01 0.34 -8.34
C LEU A 32 9.45 0.89 -9.70
N ARG A 33 8.68 1.82 -10.26
CA ARG A 33 9.05 2.51 -11.51
C ARG A 33 10.43 3.16 -11.38
N ARG A 34 11.20 3.12 -12.48
CA ARG A 34 12.54 3.69 -12.57
C ARG A 34 12.53 5.16 -12.13
N GLY A 35 13.14 5.46 -10.97
CA GLY A 35 13.18 6.81 -10.38
C GLY A 35 12.55 6.91 -8.99
N PHE A 36 11.73 5.94 -8.58
CA PHE A 36 11.23 5.85 -7.22
C PHE A 36 12.18 5.07 -6.32
N ARG A 37 12.36 5.55 -5.10
CA ARG A 37 13.14 4.83 -4.07
C ARG A 37 12.20 3.97 -3.24
N HIS A 38 12.70 2.78 -2.89
CA HIS A 38 12.04 1.96 -1.89
C HIS A 38 12.11 2.63 -0.53
N ILE A 39 11.00 2.59 0.20
CA ILE A 39 11.00 2.98 1.61
C ILE A 39 11.84 1.93 2.35
N PRO A 40 12.82 2.34 3.16
CA PRO A 40 13.66 1.40 3.89
C PRO A 40 12.79 0.50 4.77
N ARG A 41 13.10 -0.81 4.76
CA ARG A 41 12.30 -1.83 5.44
C ARG A 41 12.14 -1.56 6.94
N GLY A 42 13.16 -0.99 7.58
CA GLY A 42 13.11 -0.59 9.00
C GLY A 42 12.19 0.60 9.29
N GLU A 43 11.91 1.45 8.29
CA GLU A 43 10.90 2.51 8.39
C GLU A 43 9.52 1.90 8.17
N LEU A 44 9.35 1.08 7.11
CA LEU A 44 8.11 0.34 6.86
C LEU A 44 7.64 -0.49 8.06
N GLU A 45 8.55 -1.17 8.75
CA GLU A 45 8.17 -2.00 9.91
C GLU A 45 7.58 -1.16 11.06
N LYS A 46 8.07 0.07 11.24
CA LYS A 46 7.64 1.00 12.30
C LYS A 46 6.40 1.82 11.96
N LEU A 47 6.05 1.96 10.67
CA LEU A 47 4.88 2.74 10.24
C LEU A 47 3.59 1.94 10.48
N ASP A 48 2.59 2.53 11.11
CA ASP A 48 1.24 1.98 11.22
C ASP A 48 0.51 2.00 9.87
N ALA A 49 -0.67 1.36 9.78
CA ALA A 49 -1.45 1.34 8.53
C ALA A 49 -1.74 2.76 7.99
N VAL A 50 -2.03 3.70 8.90
CA VAL A 50 -2.27 5.12 8.59
C VAL A 50 -1.00 5.79 8.06
N ASP A 51 0.11 5.69 8.79
CA ASP A 51 1.39 6.27 8.39
C ASP A 51 1.93 5.65 7.11
N LEU A 52 1.76 4.35 6.92
CA LEU A 52 2.13 3.65 5.70
C LEU A 52 1.34 4.19 4.51
N THR A 53 0.03 4.38 4.68
CA THR A 53 -0.84 4.98 3.66
C THR A 53 -0.43 6.41 3.33
N ASP A 54 -0.21 7.23 4.36
CA ASP A 54 0.22 8.63 4.19
C ASP A 54 1.56 8.68 3.45
N ARG A 55 2.52 7.84 3.87
CA ARG A 55 3.81 7.72 3.22
C ARG A 55 3.67 7.27 1.78
N LEU A 56 2.83 6.28 1.49
CA LEU A 56 2.61 5.80 0.13
C LEU A 56 2.03 6.92 -0.75
N VAL A 57 1.02 7.62 -0.26
CA VAL A 57 0.37 8.72 -0.98
C VAL A 57 1.32 9.92 -1.14
N ALA A 58 2.11 10.25 -0.12
CA ALA A 58 3.06 11.36 -0.15
C ALA A 58 4.27 11.07 -1.05
N PHE A 59 4.77 9.83 -1.05
CA PHE A 59 5.97 9.45 -1.81
C PHE A 59 5.65 9.06 -3.26
N TYR A 60 4.55 8.34 -3.47
CA TYR A 60 4.16 7.81 -4.78
C TYR A 60 3.07 8.62 -5.48
N ARG A 61 2.38 9.55 -4.79
CA ARG A 61 1.09 10.17 -5.19
C ARG A 61 -0.10 9.22 -5.01
N GLU A 62 -1.29 9.80 -4.93
CA GLU A 62 -2.56 9.07 -4.78
C GLU A 62 -2.81 8.03 -5.88
N ASP A 63 -2.57 8.40 -7.15
CA ASP A 63 -2.80 7.52 -8.31
C ASP A 63 -1.87 6.30 -8.30
N TYR A 64 -0.56 6.55 -8.24
CA TYR A 64 0.43 5.49 -8.33
C TYR A 64 0.54 4.70 -7.01
N GLY A 65 0.29 5.34 -5.87
CA GLY A 65 0.21 4.65 -4.58
C GLY A 65 -0.95 3.66 -4.53
N ALA A 66 -2.09 4.00 -5.12
CA ALA A 66 -3.22 3.09 -5.24
C ALA A 66 -2.89 1.89 -6.14
N GLU A 67 -2.26 2.11 -7.30
CA GLU A 67 -1.84 1.03 -8.21
C GLU A 67 -0.83 0.07 -7.55
N VAL A 68 0.19 0.62 -6.88
CA VAL A 68 1.21 -0.17 -6.18
C VAL A 68 0.56 -0.98 -5.04
N THR A 69 -0.31 -0.36 -4.25
CA THR A 69 -1.02 -1.04 -3.17
C THR A 69 -1.89 -2.18 -3.72
N ALA A 70 -2.66 -1.93 -4.78
CA ALA A 70 -3.46 -2.96 -5.43
C ALA A 70 -2.63 -4.11 -6.00
N ALA A 71 -1.47 -3.82 -6.59
CA ALA A 71 -0.59 -4.84 -7.14
C ALA A 71 0.01 -5.74 -6.03
N VAL A 72 0.44 -5.13 -4.92
CA VAL A 72 0.97 -5.87 -3.77
C VAL A 72 -0.14 -6.68 -3.09
N LEU A 73 -1.32 -6.10 -2.88
CA LEU A 73 -2.49 -6.80 -2.33
C LEU A 73 -2.87 -8.02 -3.19
N ARG A 74 -2.95 -7.87 -4.52
CA ARG A 74 -3.18 -9.01 -5.43
C ARG A 74 -2.09 -10.07 -5.31
N GLY A 75 -0.83 -9.66 -5.22
CA GLY A 75 0.31 -10.57 -5.04
C GLY A 75 0.34 -11.28 -3.68
N MET A 76 -0.50 -10.89 -2.73
CA MET A 76 -0.69 -11.54 -1.44
C MET A 76 -1.95 -12.41 -1.37
N GLY A 77 -2.82 -12.37 -2.40
CA GLY A 77 -4.12 -13.06 -2.39
C GLY A 77 -5.28 -12.18 -1.93
N MET A 78 -5.02 -10.92 -1.59
CA MET A 78 -6.01 -9.91 -1.16
C MET A 78 -6.68 -9.23 -2.36
N GLN A 79 -7.34 -10.04 -3.21
CA GLN A 79 -8.01 -9.54 -4.42
C GLN A 79 -9.18 -8.63 -4.09
N GLU A 80 -9.94 -8.94 -3.03
CA GLU A 80 -11.09 -8.15 -2.57
C GLU A 80 -10.68 -6.73 -2.13
N ALA A 81 -9.62 -6.62 -1.31
CA ALA A 81 -9.08 -5.34 -0.88
C ALA A 81 -8.54 -4.54 -2.07
N ALA A 82 -7.83 -5.20 -3.00
CA ALA A 82 -7.35 -4.56 -4.22
C ALA A 82 -8.49 -4.09 -5.14
N ALA A 83 -9.57 -4.87 -5.23
CA ALA A 83 -10.74 -4.55 -6.03
C ALA A 83 -11.53 -3.37 -5.44
N ARG A 84 -11.72 -3.33 -4.11
CA ARG A 84 -12.31 -2.17 -3.43
C ARG A 84 -11.50 -0.89 -3.66
N LEU A 85 -10.17 -1.02 -3.58
CA LEU A 85 -9.24 0.10 -3.75
C LEU A 85 -9.25 0.66 -5.18
N LEU A 86 -9.30 -0.20 -6.20
CA LEU A 86 -9.39 0.20 -7.60
C LEU A 86 -10.81 0.61 -8.02
N GLY A 87 -11.83 -0.02 -7.43
CA GLY A 87 -13.25 0.26 -7.68
C GLY A 87 -13.75 1.56 -7.04
N ALA A 88 -13.03 2.12 -6.07
CA ALA A 88 -13.30 3.44 -5.51
C ALA A 88 -12.87 4.60 -6.45
N ALA A 89 -13.00 4.43 -7.77
CA ALA A 89 -12.72 5.44 -8.79
C ALA A 89 -13.84 6.47 -8.91
#